data_AF-A0AAP0QRP4-F1
#
_entry.id   AF-A0AAP0QRP4-F1
#
_cell.length_a   1.000
_cell.length_b   1.000
_cell.length_c   1.000
_cell.angle_alpha   90.00
_cell.angle_beta   90.00
_cell.angle_gamma   90.00
#
_symmetry.space_group_name_H-M   'P 1'
#
loop_
_entity.id
_entity.type
_entity.pdbx_description
1 polymer ?
#
loop_
_entity_poly.entity_id
_entity_poly.type
_entity_poly.pdbx_seq_one_letter_code
_entity_poly.pdbx_strand_id
1 'polypeptide(L)'
;MVSESDNPEQNSSGLIISNDDSIRSFLLSASEDVQLLRELRETALNLSSLNKVPYKSIRQIWVGSLPSIRPDLFRLFSGSEFVFTSPKPREKSEELKARLRQLAERAERDEYRELVKDILPKSSATEPFSSYKDQLGFGLHVVLIMFTGYLVGYLAFRALFNHSTAMSAAGGILGLVCGMLVETLLFIIRSSNHDNKSSATASKQKKNQ
;
A
#
# COMPACT_ATOMS: atom_id res chain seq x y z
N MET A 1 -39.87 -6.85 -0.65
CA MET A 1 -40.39 -5.95 0.40
C MET A 1 -40.07 -6.60 1.72
N VAL A 2 -38.89 -6.27 2.26
CA VAL A 2 -38.48 -6.66 3.62
C VAL A 2 -38.40 -5.34 4.37
N SER A 3 -39.23 -5.21 5.38
CA SER A 3 -39.38 -4.02 6.20
C SER A 3 -38.06 -3.72 6.91
N GLU A 4 -37.42 -2.63 6.50
CA GLU A 4 -36.29 -2.04 7.21
C GLU A 4 -36.81 -1.59 8.58
N SER A 5 -36.36 -2.30 9.62
CA SER A 5 -36.68 -2.00 11.00
C SER A 5 -36.02 -0.67 11.35
N ASP A 6 -36.86 0.35 11.52
CA ASP A 6 -36.49 1.71 11.89
C ASP A 6 -35.81 1.70 13.26
N ASN A 7 -34.48 1.58 13.25
CA ASN A 7 -33.65 1.63 14.44
C ASN A 7 -33.53 3.10 14.88
N PRO A 8 -33.94 3.47 16.12
CA PRO A 8 -33.93 4.86 16.59
C PRO A 8 -32.55 5.53 16.59
N GLU A 9 -31.46 4.77 16.35
CA GLU A 9 -30.12 5.32 16.19
C GLU A 9 -29.89 6.06 14.86
N GLN A 10 -30.72 5.88 13.82
CA GLN A 10 -30.49 6.53 12.51
C GLN A 10 -30.95 8.00 12.42
N ASN A 11 -31.80 8.48 13.34
CA ASN A 11 -32.36 9.84 13.25
C ASN A 11 -31.54 10.93 13.97
N SER A 12 -30.39 10.59 14.56
CA SER A 12 -29.52 11.56 15.23
C SER A 12 -28.36 12.00 14.32
N SER A 13 -28.67 12.68 13.22
CA SER A 13 -27.67 13.32 12.35
C SER A 13 -26.92 14.43 13.12
N GLY A 14 -25.83 14.08 13.80
CA GLY A 14 -25.02 15.05 14.52
C GLY A 14 -24.05 14.45 15.54
N LEU A 15 -23.37 15.33 16.27
CA LEU A 15 -22.44 14.98 17.34
C LEU A 15 -23.19 14.38 18.53
N ILE A 16 -22.80 13.18 18.94
CA ILE A 16 -23.33 12.47 20.11
C ILE A 16 -22.32 12.57 21.25
N ILE A 17 -22.80 12.88 22.44
CA ILE A 17 -22.00 13.09 23.66
C ILE A 17 -22.45 12.09 24.72
N SER A 18 -21.53 11.60 25.56
CA SER A 18 -21.88 10.83 26.77
C SER A 18 -22.70 11.67 27.75
N ASN A 19 -23.71 11.08 28.36
CA ASN A 19 -24.53 11.76 29.36
C ASN A 19 -23.91 11.62 30.76
N ASP A 20 -23.01 12.53 31.09
CA ASP A 20 -22.35 12.64 32.38
C ASP A 20 -23.25 13.32 33.43
N ASP A 21 -22.86 13.27 34.70
CA ASP A 21 -23.65 13.80 35.81
C ASP A 21 -23.95 15.31 35.70
N SER A 22 -23.03 16.09 35.12
CA SER A 22 -23.23 17.53 34.85
C SER A 22 -24.34 17.76 33.82
N ILE A 23 -24.38 16.94 32.78
CA ILE A 23 -25.36 17.03 31.70
C ILE A 23 -26.71 16.52 32.20
N ARG A 24 -26.74 15.42 32.97
CA ARG A 24 -27.95 14.88 33.62
C ARG A 24 -28.59 15.90 34.55
N SER A 25 -27.81 16.48 35.46
CA SER A 25 -28.32 17.48 36.40
C SER A 25 -28.86 18.72 35.70
N PHE A 26 -28.19 19.18 34.64
CA PHE A 26 -28.70 20.27 33.80
C PHE A 26 -30.02 19.91 33.11
N LEU A 27 -30.12 18.72 32.49
CA LEU A 27 -31.35 18.29 31.82
C LEU A 27 -32.51 18.10 32.79
N LEU A 28 -32.26 17.59 34.00
CA LEU A 28 -33.26 17.50 35.06
C LEU A 28 -33.71 18.89 35.52
N SER A 29 -32.79 19.83 35.75
CA SER A 29 -33.15 21.21 36.11
C SER A 29 -33.95 21.90 34.98
N ALA A 30 -33.55 21.70 33.72
CA ALA A 30 -34.27 22.22 32.56
C ALA A 30 -35.66 21.57 32.40
N SER A 31 -35.86 20.36 32.90
CA SER A 31 -37.16 19.69 32.89
C SER A 31 -38.17 20.26 33.89
N GLU A 32 -37.68 20.93 34.93
CA GLU A 32 -38.52 21.56 35.96
C GLU A 32 -38.76 23.05 35.67
N ASP A 33 -38.01 23.62 34.72
CA ASP A 33 -38.12 25.02 34.33
C ASP A 33 -39.46 25.30 33.63
N VAL A 34 -40.25 26.20 34.24
CA VAL A 34 -41.56 26.63 33.74
C VAL A 34 -41.43 27.63 32.59
N GLN A 35 -40.30 28.34 32.49
CA GLN A 35 -40.06 29.36 31.46
C GLN A 35 -39.55 28.77 30.15
N LEU A 36 -39.05 27.54 30.19
CA LEU A 36 -38.64 26.80 29.00
C LEU A 36 -39.86 26.31 28.21
N LEU A 37 -39.74 26.29 26.87
CA LEU A 37 -40.78 25.77 25.98
C LEU A 37 -41.14 24.32 26.37
N ARG A 38 -42.44 24.00 26.40
CA ARG A 38 -42.93 22.68 26.83
C ARG A 38 -42.28 21.51 26.08
N GLU A 39 -42.08 21.64 24.78
CA GLU A 39 -41.42 20.62 23.95
C GLU A 39 -39.96 20.41 24.35
N LEU A 40 -39.24 21.49 24.69
CA LEU A 40 -37.85 21.42 25.16
C LEU A 40 -37.77 20.79 26.56
N ARG A 41 -38.80 20.98 27.39
CA ARG A 41 -38.89 20.39 28.72
C ARG A 41 -39.13 18.88 28.67
N GLU A 42 -40.04 18.44 27.81
CA GLU A 42 -40.29 17.02 27.57
C GLU A 42 -39.08 16.32 26.93
N THR A 43 -38.41 16.98 25.98
CA THR A 43 -37.15 16.44 25.43
C THR A 43 -36.05 16.39 26.48
N ALA A 44 -35.93 17.38 27.38
CA ALA A 44 -34.98 17.33 28.49
C ALA A 44 -35.23 16.15 29.44
N LEU A 45 -36.49 15.88 29.80
CA LEU A 45 -36.87 14.69 30.59
C LEU A 45 -36.43 13.40 29.89
N ASN A 46 -36.80 13.25 28.63
CA ASN A 46 -36.46 12.05 27.86
C ASN A 46 -34.94 11.85 27.74
N LEU A 47 -34.20 12.92 27.44
CA LEU A 47 -32.74 12.88 27.30
C LEU A 47 -32.01 12.61 28.62
N SER A 48 -32.54 13.06 29.76
CA SER A 48 -31.91 12.84 31.07
C SER A 48 -31.78 11.35 31.43
N SER A 49 -32.70 10.52 30.91
CA SER A 49 -32.69 9.07 31.11
C SER A 49 -31.70 8.31 30.21
N LEU A 50 -31.22 8.93 29.13
CA LEU A 50 -30.37 8.27 28.12
C LEU A 50 -28.88 8.39 28.49
N ASN A 51 -28.07 7.37 28.21
CA ASN A 51 -26.62 7.45 28.39
C ASN A 51 -25.89 8.19 27.26
N LYS A 52 -26.54 8.38 26.11
CA LYS A 52 -25.99 9.05 24.93
C LYS A 52 -26.98 10.13 24.51
N VAL A 53 -26.48 11.34 24.32
CA VAL A 53 -27.32 12.51 24.07
C VAL A 53 -26.82 13.29 22.86
N PRO A 54 -27.71 13.68 21.91
CA PRO A 54 -27.31 14.49 20.77
C PRO A 54 -27.03 15.94 21.20
N TYR A 55 -25.85 16.45 20.83
CA TYR A 55 -25.40 17.81 21.17
C TYR A 55 -26.39 18.89 20.73
N LYS A 56 -27.05 18.70 19.58
CA LYS A 56 -28.00 19.65 19.02
C LYS A 56 -29.17 19.92 19.97
N SER A 57 -29.70 18.88 20.61
CA SER A 57 -30.82 19.00 21.55
C SER A 57 -30.38 19.68 22.84
N ILE A 58 -29.20 19.34 23.38
CA ILE A 58 -28.62 20.01 24.55
C ILE A 58 -28.42 21.51 24.27
N ARG A 59 -27.88 21.85 23.09
CA ARG A 59 -27.69 23.24 22.67
C ARG A 59 -29.02 23.99 22.57
N GLN A 60 -30.07 23.37 22.04
CA GLN A 60 -31.40 23.99 21.96
C GLN A 60 -31.97 24.29 23.35
N ILE A 61 -31.86 23.34 24.28
CA ILE A 61 -32.29 23.51 25.66
C ILE A 61 -31.47 24.63 26.33
N TRP A 62 -30.14 24.63 26.19
CA TRP A 62 -29.26 25.64 26.78
C TRP A 62 -29.50 27.06 26.25
N VAL A 63 -29.76 27.21 24.95
CA VAL A 63 -30.13 28.51 24.36
C VAL A 63 -31.51 28.96 24.83
N GLY A 64 -32.45 28.01 25.01
CA GLY A 64 -33.79 28.28 25.51
C GLY A 64 -33.87 28.62 27.00
N SER A 65 -32.91 28.17 27.80
CA SER A 65 -32.81 28.53 29.22
C SER A 65 -32.43 29.99 29.42
N LEU A 66 -32.92 30.60 30.50
CA LEU A 66 -32.62 31.98 30.85
C LEU A 66 -31.11 32.20 31.06
N PRO A 67 -30.56 33.37 30.66
CA PRO A 67 -29.15 33.67 30.85
C PRO A 67 -28.66 33.61 32.31
N SER A 68 -29.56 33.85 33.27
CA SER A 68 -29.25 33.85 34.71
C SER A 68 -29.07 32.45 35.32
N ILE A 69 -29.71 31.43 34.74
CA ILE A 69 -29.67 30.04 35.23
C ILE A 69 -28.81 29.14 34.34
N ARG A 70 -28.21 29.71 33.30
CA ARG A 70 -27.47 29.01 32.27
C ARG A 70 -26.11 28.56 32.81
N PRO A 71 -25.81 27.25 32.82
CA PRO A 71 -24.50 26.78 33.22
C PRO A 71 -23.44 27.18 32.20
N ASP A 72 -22.20 27.37 32.67
CA ASP A 72 -21.05 27.57 31.79
C ASP A 72 -20.84 26.33 30.90
N LEU A 73 -20.72 26.54 29.58
CA LEU A 73 -20.63 25.46 28.58
C LEU A 73 -19.39 24.59 28.82
N PHE A 74 -18.26 25.21 29.15
CA PHE A 74 -17.02 24.46 29.39
C PHE A 74 -17.18 23.54 30.60
N ARG A 75 -17.81 24.02 31.67
CA ARG A 75 -18.10 23.20 32.86
C ARG A 75 -19.15 22.14 32.60
N LEU A 76 -20.15 22.43 31.77
CA LEU A 76 -21.22 21.48 31.42
C LEU A 76 -20.67 20.26 30.68
N PHE A 77 -19.78 20.49 29.70
CA PHE A 77 -19.16 19.43 28.88
C PHE A 77 -17.82 18.93 29.42
N SER A 78 -17.36 19.42 30.58
CA SER A 78 -16.12 18.96 31.19
C SER A 78 -16.25 17.51 31.64
N GLY A 79 -15.42 16.64 31.07
CA GLY A 79 -15.46 15.19 31.34
C GLY A 79 -16.24 14.38 30.31
N SER A 80 -16.98 15.05 29.41
CA SER A 80 -17.84 14.37 28.44
C SER A 80 -17.06 13.81 27.26
N GLU A 81 -17.39 12.57 26.90
CA GLU A 81 -16.78 11.86 25.79
C GLU A 81 -17.65 11.98 24.52
N PHE A 82 -16.98 12.15 23.38
CA PHE A 82 -17.63 12.12 22.09
C PHE A 82 -17.81 10.68 21.61
N VAL A 83 -19.06 10.28 21.36
CA VAL A 83 -19.38 8.95 20.83
C VAL A 83 -19.34 9.02 19.32
N PHE A 84 -18.18 8.68 18.74
CA PHE A 84 -18.04 8.57 17.30
C PHE A 84 -18.54 7.20 16.83
N THR A 85 -19.57 7.19 15.99
CA THR A 85 -19.95 5.99 15.23
C THR A 85 -19.03 5.90 14.02
N SER A 86 -18.23 4.82 13.94
CA SER A 86 -17.46 4.57 12.74
C SER A 86 -18.42 4.45 11.56
N PRO A 87 -18.18 5.15 10.44
CA PRO A 87 -18.97 4.97 9.23
C PRO A 87 -19.09 3.49 8.86
N LYS A 88 -20.23 3.08 8.30
CA LYS A 88 -20.44 1.69 7.86
C LYS A 88 -19.23 1.26 7.01
N PRO A 89 -18.55 0.14 7.37
CA PRO A 89 -17.43 -0.36 6.59
C PRO A 89 -17.84 -0.52 5.12
N ARG A 90 -17.03 0.03 4.21
CA ARG A 90 -17.34 0.01 2.79
C ARG A 90 -17.47 -1.43 2.30
N GLU A 91 -18.59 -1.73 1.66
CA GLU A 91 -18.80 -3.03 1.03
C GLU A 91 -17.80 -3.18 -0.13
N LYS A 92 -16.97 -4.23 -0.08
CA LYS A 92 -15.97 -4.51 -1.12
C LYS A 92 -16.70 -5.04 -2.36
N SER A 93 -16.34 -4.54 -3.55
CA SER A 93 -16.88 -5.03 -4.82
C SER A 93 -16.50 -6.50 -5.06
N GLU A 94 -17.32 -7.22 -5.82
CA GLU A 94 -17.07 -8.62 -6.16
C GLU A 94 -15.76 -8.81 -6.92
N GLU A 95 -15.40 -7.87 -7.80
CA GLU A 95 -14.13 -7.87 -8.51
C GLU A 95 -12.92 -7.78 -7.56
N LEU A 96 -13.02 -6.94 -6.52
CA LEU A 96 -11.95 -6.79 -5.54
C LEU A 96 -11.80 -8.05 -4.68
N LYS A 97 -12.91 -8.70 -4.31
CA LYS A 97 -12.89 -9.98 -3.59
C LYS A 97 -12.24 -11.07 -4.45
N ALA A 98 -12.58 -11.14 -5.74
CA ALA A 98 -11.99 -12.09 -6.67
C ALA A 98 -10.47 -11.88 -6.81
N ARG A 99 -10.01 -10.63 -6.95
CA ARG A 99 -8.57 -10.33 -6.99
C ARG A 99 -7.85 -10.69 -5.69
N LEU A 100 -8.45 -10.41 -4.53
CA LEU A 100 -7.87 -10.78 -3.25
C LEU A 100 -7.75 -12.31 -3.09
N ARG A 101 -8.74 -13.06 -3.56
CA ARG A 101 -8.67 -14.53 -3.60
C ARG A 101 -7.54 -15.03 -4.50
N GLN A 102 -7.37 -14.45 -5.69
CA GLN A 102 -6.27 -14.81 -6.60
C GLN A 102 -4.89 -14.52 -5.98
N LEU A 103 -4.75 -13.40 -5.26
CA LEU A 103 -3.49 -13.07 -4.57
C LEU A 103 -3.22 -14.03 -3.41
N ALA A 104 -4.25 -14.40 -2.65
CA ALA A 104 -4.12 -15.39 -1.58
C ALA A 104 -3.71 -16.76 -2.13
N GLU A 105 -4.36 -17.24 -3.20
CA GLU A 105 -4.01 -18.52 -3.83
C GLU A 105 -2.56 -18.54 -4.33
N ARG A 106 -2.07 -17.42 -4.90
CA ARG A 106 -0.66 -17.33 -5.32
C ARG A 106 0.29 -17.42 -4.12
N ALA A 107 -0.02 -16.72 -3.03
CA ALA A 107 0.79 -16.77 -1.82
C ALA A 107 0.85 -18.20 -1.23
N GLU A 108 -0.29 -18.90 -1.18
CA GLU A 108 -0.36 -20.29 -0.73
C GLU A 108 0.45 -21.23 -1.62
N ARG A 109 0.42 -21.04 -2.95
CA ARG A 109 1.21 -21.83 -3.90
C ARG A 109 2.70 -21.58 -3.75
N ASP A 110 3.09 -20.35 -3.46
CA ASP A 110 4.49 -19.99 -3.21
C ASP A 110 4.98 -20.61 -1.89
N GLU A 111 4.17 -20.58 -0.83
CA GLU A 111 4.48 -21.24 0.44
C GLU A 111 4.57 -22.76 0.28
N TYR A 112 3.64 -23.38 -0.45
CA TYR A 112 3.72 -24.81 -0.78
C TYR A 112 5.00 -25.14 -1.56
N ARG A 113 5.41 -24.28 -2.51
CA ARG A 113 6.65 -24.47 -3.26
C ARG A 113 7.86 -24.41 -2.35
N GLU A 114 7.88 -23.54 -1.34
CA GLU A 114 8.95 -23.50 -0.35
C GLU A 114 9.01 -24.78 0.49
N LEU A 115 7.87 -25.32 0.91
CA LEU A 115 7.80 -26.57 1.68
C LEU A 115 8.32 -27.78 0.89
N VAL A 116 8.04 -27.85 -0.41
CA VAL A 116 8.43 -29.00 -1.26
C VAL A 116 9.80 -28.81 -1.90
N LYS A 117 10.44 -27.64 -1.72
CA LYS A 117 11.74 -27.29 -2.31
C LYS A 117 12.85 -28.29 -2.02
N ASP A 118 12.84 -28.91 -0.84
CA ASP A 118 13.89 -29.84 -0.40
C ASP A 118 13.63 -31.29 -0.86
N ILE A 119 12.40 -31.59 -1.29
CA ILE A 119 11.97 -32.92 -1.74
C ILE A 119 12.06 -33.03 -3.27
N LEU A 120 11.76 -31.93 -3.97
CA LEU A 120 11.87 -31.87 -5.42
C LEU A 120 13.35 -31.86 -5.83
N PRO A 121 13.76 -32.65 -6.84
CA PRO A 121 15.07 -32.49 -7.44
C PRO A 121 15.18 -31.04 -7.91
N LYS A 122 16.21 -30.31 -7.45
CA LYS A 122 16.52 -28.94 -7.89
C LYS A 122 16.35 -28.89 -9.39
N SER A 123 15.29 -28.24 -9.86
CA SER A 123 14.95 -28.23 -11.28
C SER A 123 16.11 -27.59 -12.03
N SER A 124 16.96 -28.45 -12.61
CA SER A 124 18.10 -28.10 -13.45
C SER A 124 17.68 -27.54 -14.80
N ALA A 125 16.40 -27.24 -15.00
CA ALA A 125 15.89 -26.45 -16.10
C ALA A 125 16.13 -24.96 -15.82
N THR A 126 17.38 -24.57 -15.56
CA THR A 126 17.81 -23.22 -15.92
C THR A 126 17.96 -23.25 -17.44
N GLU A 127 16.84 -23.11 -18.14
CA GLU A 127 16.88 -22.88 -19.57
C GLU A 127 17.72 -21.61 -19.78
N PRO A 128 18.79 -21.68 -20.57
CA PRO A 128 19.52 -20.49 -20.93
C PRO A 128 18.51 -19.55 -21.60
N PHE A 129 18.36 -18.35 -21.05
CA PHE A 129 17.49 -17.25 -21.52
C PHE A 129 16.02 -17.18 -21.07
N SER A 130 15.53 -17.99 -20.12
CA SER A 130 14.10 -17.88 -19.71
C SER A 130 13.81 -16.85 -18.61
N SER A 131 14.85 -16.28 -17.97
CA SER A 131 14.67 -15.22 -16.97
C SER A 131 14.66 -13.84 -17.65
N TYR A 132 13.53 -13.12 -17.60
CA TYR A 132 13.40 -11.73 -18.09
C TYR A 132 14.51 -10.81 -17.57
N LYS A 133 15.02 -11.07 -16.37
CA LYS A 133 16.15 -10.36 -15.76
C LYS A 133 17.47 -10.62 -16.50
N ASP A 134 17.67 -11.84 -17.00
CA ASP A 134 18.88 -12.20 -17.76
C ASP A 134 18.83 -11.65 -19.19
N GLN A 135 17.64 -11.53 -19.79
CA GLN A 135 17.46 -10.89 -21.10
C GLN A 135 17.73 -9.38 -21.03
N LEU A 136 17.23 -8.70 -19.98
CA LEU A 136 17.53 -7.29 -19.74
C LEU A 136 19.01 -7.06 -19.40
N GLY A 137 19.58 -7.92 -18.57
CA GLY A 137 21.00 -7.85 -18.20
C GLY A 137 21.93 -8.05 -19.39
N PHE A 138 21.60 -8.97 -20.29
CA PHE A 138 22.36 -9.19 -21.51
C PHE A 138 22.28 -7.99 -22.47
N GLY A 139 21.07 -7.45 -22.72
CA GLY A 139 20.92 -6.26 -23.55
C GLY A 139 21.68 -5.04 -23.00
N LEU A 140 21.62 -4.83 -21.68
CA LEU A 140 22.37 -3.76 -21.02
C LEU A 140 23.89 -3.94 -21.12
N HIS A 141 24.37 -5.19 -20.98
CA HIS A 141 25.79 -5.53 -21.10
C HIS A 141 26.33 -5.20 -22.50
N VAL A 142 25.60 -5.58 -23.54
CA VAL A 142 25.96 -5.31 -24.94
C VAL A 142 26.05 -3.79 -25.18
N VAL A 143 25.07 -3.01 -24.73
CA VAL A 143 25.10 -1.54 -24.85
C VAL A 143 26.31 -0.93 -24.13
N LEU A 144 26.64 -1.41 -22.93
CA LEU A 144 27.80 -0.94 -22.17
C LEU A 144 29.12 -1.23 -22.88
N ILE A 145 29.29 -2.44 -23.42
CA ILE A 145 30.51 -2.82 -24.15
C ILE A 145 30.63 -2.03 -25.46
N MET A 146 29.53 -1.79 -26.16
CA MET A 146 29.53 -0.93 -27.36
C MET A 146 29.92 0.51 -27.01
N PHE A 147 29.33 1.08 -25.95
CA PHE A 147 29.64 2.45 -25.53
C PHE A 147 31.10 2.61 -25.10
N THR A 148 31.60 1.69 -24.28
CA THR A 148 32.99 1.69 -23.82
C THR A 148 33.97 1.46 -24.97
N GLY A 149 33.68 0.54 -25.89
CA GLY A 149 34.48 0.31 -27.10
C GLY A 149 34.56 1.54 -28.00
N TYR A 150 33.45 2.25 -28.20
CA TYR A 150 33.43 3.51 -28.96
C TYR A 150 34.29 4.58 -28.27
N LEU A 151 34.13 4.77 -26.96
CA LEU A 151 34.84 5.82 -26.23
C LEU A 151 36.36 5.55 -26.20
N VAL A 152 36.75 4.30 -25.96
CA VAL A 152 38.15 3.87 -25.99
C VAL A 152 38.75 4.04 -27.39
N GLY A 153 38.05 3.58 -28.44
CA GLY A 153 38.50 3.75 -29.82
C GLY A 153 38.62 5.23 -30.24
N TYR A 154 37.65 6.05 -29.82
CA TYR A 154 37.65 7.49 -30.05
C TYR A 154 38.84 8.17 -29.38
N LEU A 155 39.10 7.86 -28.10
CA LEU A 155 40.23 8.44 -27.36
C LEU A 155 41.57 7.96 -27.88
N ALA A 156 41.70 6.67 -28.23
CA ALA A 156 42.94 6.10 -28.77
C ALA A 156 43.34 6.76 -30.09
N PHE A 157 42.39 6.94 -31.02
CA PHE A 157 42.67 7.62 -32.28
C PHE A 157 42.83 9.13 -32.13
N ARG A 158 42.13 9.75 -31.17
CA ARG A 158 42.35 11.15 -30.82
C ARG A 158 43.76 11.41 -30.29
N ALA A 159 44.30 10.48 -29.51
CA ALA A 159 45.67 10.53 -29.01
C ALA A 159 46.71 10.25 -30.11
N LEU A 160 46.41 9.37 -31.05
CA LEU A 160 47.34 8.94 -32.10
C LEU A 160 47.38 9.89 -33.32
N PHE A 161 46.25 10.50 -33.67
CA PHE A 161 46.10 11.36 -34.86
C PHE A 161 45.59 12.76 -34.47
N ASN A 162 46.49 13.54 -33.86
CA ASN A 162 46.41 14.97 -33.55
C ASN A 162 45.02 15.60 -33.75
N HIS A 163 44.16 15.52 -32.73
CA HIS A 163 42.89 16.27 -32.56
C HIS A 163 41.95 16.40 -33.79
N SER A 164 42.11 15.55 -34.80
CA SER A 164 41.27 15.58 -35.98
C SER A 164 39.98 14.83 -35.68
N THR A 165 38.87 15.58 -35.69
CA THR A 165 37.54 15.06 -35.33
C THR A 165 37.13 13.89 -36.23
N ALA A 166 37.51 13.92 -37.51
CA ALA A 166 37.20 12.86 -38.47
C ALA A 166 37.93 11.53 -38.15
N MET A 167 39.23 11.57 -37.84
CA MET A 167 40.00 10.35 -37.54
C MET A 167 39.63 9.79 -36.16
N SER A 168 39.31 10.66 -35.20
CA SER A 168 38.83 10.24 -33.88
C SER A 168 37.48 9.52 -33.99
N ALA A 169 36.56 10.02 -34.82
CA ALA A 169 35.29 9.36 -35.10
C ALA A 169 35.48 7.99 -35.79
N ALA A 170 36.40 7.91 -36.76
CA ALA A 170 36.77 6.63 -37.40
C ALA A 170 37.34 5.62 -36.39
N GLY A 171 38.15 6.08 -35.44
CA GLY A 171 38.65 5.26 -34.34
C GLY A 171 37.56 4.76 -33.40
N GLY A 172 36.55 5.58 -33.12
CA GLY A 172 35.37 5.15 -32.36
C GLY A 172 34.57 4.06 -33.09
N ILE A 173 34.42 4.16 -34.41
CA ILE A 173 33.76 3.13 -35.23
C ILE A 173 34.59 1.83 -35.23
N LEU A 174 35.92 1.92 -35.38
CA LEU A 174 36.80 0.75 -35.28
C LEU A 174 36.74 0.13 -33.87
N GLY A 175 36.67 0.96 -32.83
CA GLY A 175 36.47 0.55 -31.45
C GLY A 175 35.14 -0.17 -31.23
N LEU A 176 34.07 0.23 -31.92
CA LEU A 176 32.79 -0.50 -31.93
C LEU A 176 32.93 -1.89 -32.54
N VAL A 177 33.60 -2.02 -33.70
CA VAL A 177 33.82 -3.32 -34.35
C VAL A 177 34.63 -4.25 -33.46
N CYS A 178 35.72 -3.74 -32.86
CA CYS A 178 36.51 -4.51 -31.90
C CYS A 178 35.71 -4.88 -30.65
N GLY A 179 34.92 -3.95 -30.10
CA GLY A 179 34.03 -4.20 -28.97
C GLY A 179 33.01 -5.31 -29.26
N MET A 180 32.42 -5.32 -30.46
CA MET A 180 31.50 -6.37 -30.91
C MET A 180 32.17 -7.76 -30.98
N LEU A 181 33.43 -7.82 -31.43
CA LEU A 181 34.19 -9.08 -31.48
C LEU A 181 34.50 -9.60 -30.07
N VAL A 182 34.90 -8.71 -29.15
CA VAL A 182 35.15 -9.06 -27.74
C VAL A 182 33.86 -9.54 -27.06
N GLU A 183 32.74 -8.84 -27.27
CA GLU A 183 31.44 -9.26 -26.74
C GLU A 183 31.05 -10.65 -27.22
N THR A 184 31.22 -10.93 -28.51
CA THR A 184 30.93 -12.24 -29.11
C THR A 184 31.80 -13.34 -28.50
N LEU A 185 33.09 -13.06 -28.29
CA LEU A 185 34.01 -14.01 -27.65
C LEU A 185 33.64 -14.26 -26.18
N LEU A 186 33.33 -13.20 -25.43
CA LEU A 186 32.89 -13.29 -24.03
C LEU A 186 31.57 -14.04 -23.92
N PHE A 187 30.64 -13.83 -24.86
CA PHE A 187 29.39 -14.56 -24.95
C PHE A 187 29.62 -16.05 -25.14
N ILE A 188 30.50 -16.43 -26.08
CA ILE A 188 30.87 -17.83 -26.32
C ILE A 188 31.50 -18.47 -25.08
N ILE A 189 32.44 -17.78 -24.41
CA ILE A 189 33.10 -18.29 -23.20
C ILE A 189 32.09 -18.42 -22.04
N ARG A 190 31.22 -17.43 -21.85
CA ARG A 190 30.15 -17.43 -20.84
C ARG A 190 29.19 -18.60 -21.06
N SER A 191 28.77 -18.82 -22.30
CA SER A 191 27.90 -19.92 -22.71
C SER A 191 28.60 -21.27 -22.45
N SER A 192 29.83 -21.42 -22.93
CA SER A 192 30.62 -22.66 -22.79
C SER A 192 30.94 -23.01 -21.33
N ASN A 193 31.26 -22.04 -20.48
CA ASN A 193 31.50 -22.29 -19.05
C ASN A 193 30.23 -22.72 -18.31
N HIS A 194 29.06 -22.26 -18.76
CA HIS A 194 27.79 -22.72 -18.23
C HIS A 194 27.53 -24.20 -18.61
N ASP A 195 27.80 -24.57 -19.86
CA ASP A 195 27.68 -25.96 -20.34
C ASP A 195 28.64 -26.92 -19.63
N ASN A 196 29.88 -26.49 -19.37
CA ASN A 196 30.89 -27.26 -18.65
C ASN A 196 30.54 -27.46 -17.17
N LYS A 197 29.99 -26.43 -16.50
CA LYS A 197 29.50 -26.58 -15.11
C LYS A 197 28.33 -27.53 -15.01
N SER A 198 27.40 -27.51 -15.97
CA SER A 198 26.30 -28.48 -16.04
C SER A 198 26.83 -29.91 -16.18
N SER A 199 27.81 -30.13 -17.07
CA SER A 199 28.42 -31.44 -17.33
C SER A 199 29.26 -31.98 -16.15
N ALA A 200 30.02 -31.12 -15.46
CA ALA A 200 30.83 -31.51 -14.30
C ALA A 200 29.99 -31.88 -13.07
N THR A 201 28.79 -31.31 -12.95
CA THR A 201 27.86 -31.64 -11.86
C THR A 201 27.17 -32.97 -12.11
N ALA A 202 26.79 -33.26 -13.36
CA ALA A 202 26.21 -34.54 -13.77
C ALA A 202 27.19 -35.72 -13.63
N SER A 203 28.49 -35.52 -13.86
CA SER A 203 29.49 -36.61 -13.75
C SER A 203 29.83 -36.99 -12.31
N LYS A 204 29.77 -36.06 -11.35
CA LYS A 204 29.94 -36.35 -9.92
C LYS A 204 28.77 -37.17 -9.35
N GLN A 205 27.57 -37.01 -9.89
CA GLN A 205 26.38 -37.73 -9.42
C GLN A 205 26.39 -39.21 -9.83
N LYS A 206 27.07 -39.57 -10.94
CA LYS A 206 27.17 -40.96 -11.42
C LYS A 206 28.24 -41.81 -10.73
N LYS A 207 29.15 -41.23 -9.95
CA LYS A 207 30.24 -41.97 -9.28
C LYS A 207 29.91 -42.38 -7.84
N ASN A 208 28.79 -41.88 -7.29
CA ASN A 208 28.31 -42.16 -5.94
C ASN A 208 26.98 -42.96 -5.94
N GLN A 209 26.75 -43.79 -6.96
CA GLN A 209 25.72 -44.83 -6.97
C GLN A 209 26.39 -46.19 -7.11
#